data_AF-A0A5C5Y1K8-F1
#
_entry.id   AF-A0A5C5Y1K8-F1
#
_cell.length_a   1.000
_cell.length_b   1.000
_cell.length_c   1.000
_cell.angle_alpha   90.00
_cell.angle_beta   90.00
_cell.angle_gamma   90.00
#
_symmetry.space_group_name_H-M   'P 1'
#
loop_
_entity.id
_entity.type
_entity.pdbx_description
1 polymer ?
#
loop_
_entity_poly.entity_id
_entity_poly.type
_entity_poly.pdbx_seq_one_letter_code
_entity_poly.pdbx_strand_id
1 'polypeptide(L)'
;MHANRSRKSQLATPRRRRNGRRAAAVVELAVCLPLLTLIMLGTIETCNMMFVGQSLKITAYEGARVGVVPTSKAENVEYQCQLLLDAHGVKGYDVSMNPSDPGALGEDDYFQVTVSAPFDSNSLLGGYLFSGKTLTRTVSLRAR
;
A
#
# COMPACT_ATOMS: atom_id res chain seq x y z
N MET A 1 40.48 -53.08 62.03
CA MET A 1 39.06 -52.70 62.03
C MET A 1 38.99 -51.32 62.69
N HIS A 2 38.58 -50.20 62.09
CA HIS A 2 37.66 -49.93 60.99
C HIS A 2 38.12 -48.64 60.27
N ALA A 3 38.11 -48.67 58.94
CA ALA A 3 38.30 -47.51 58.08
C ALA A 3 37.05 -46.60 58.12
N ASN A 4 37.23 -45.31 58.40
CA ASN A 4 36.15 -44.34 58.40
C ASN A 4 35.89 -43.84 56.98
N ARG A 5 34.70 -44.12 56.45
CA ARG A 5 34.29 -43.88 55.07
C ARG A 5 34.15 -42.39 54.77
N SER A 6 34.91 -41.95 53.78
CA SER A 6 34.75 -40.69 53.05
C SER A 6 33.29 -40.43 52.65
N ARG A 7 32.67 -39.39 53.23
CA ARG A 7 31.44 -38.78 52.71
C ARG A 7 31.82 -37.95 51.48
N LYS A 8 31.66 -38.51 50.28
CA LYS A 8 31.68 -37.72 49.05
C LYS A 8 30.41 -36.85 49.03
N SER A 9 30.55 -35.55 49.27
CA SER A 9 29.48 -34.58 49.00
C SER A 9 29.21 -34.56 47.50
N GLN A 10 28.05 -35.07 47.11
CA GLN A 10 27.56 -34.94 45.74
C GLN A 10 27.23 -33.47 45.49
N LEU A 11 28.16 -32.74 44.88
CA LEU A 11 27.96 -31.38 44.39
C LEU A 11 26.96 -31.44 43.24
N ALA A 12 25.71 -31.06 43.54
CA ALA A 12 24.66 -30.89 42.55
C ALA A 12 25.11 -29.90 41.48
N THR A 13 25.16 -30.36 40.23
CA THR A 13 25.58 -29.56 39.07
C THR A 13 24.53 -28.47 38.81
N PRO A 14 24.93 -27.19 38.63
CA PRO A 14 23.97 -26.11 38.52
C PRO A 14 23.13 -26.25 37.25
N ARG A 15 21.81 -26.26 37.43
CA ARG A 15 20.74 -26.35 36.42
C ARG A 15 20.65 -25.08 35.53
N ARG A 16 21.78 -24.41 35.26
CA ARG A 16 21.90 -23.07 34.67
C ARG A 16 21.78 -23.05 33.14
N ARG A 17 21.92 -24.20 32.47
CA ARG A 17 21.96 -24.29 31.00
C ARG A 17 20.61 -24.04 30.29
N ARG A 18 19.47 -24.32 30.93
CA ARG A 18 18.15 -24.18 30.27
C ARG A 18 17.62 -22.74 30.31
N ASN A 19 17.92 -21.98 31.36
CA ASN A 19 17.52 -20.57 31.47
C ASN A 19 18.38 -19.65 30.58
N GLY A 20 19.68 -19.95 30.40
CA GLY A 20 20.54 -19.15 29.52
C GLY A 20 20.09 -19.13 28.05
N ARG A 21 19.56 -20.25 27.54
CA ARG A 21 19.03 -20.33 26.16
C ARG A 21 17.78 -19.48 25.95
N ARG A 22 16.91 -19.39 26.96
CA ARG A 22 15.71 -18.54 26.92
C ARG A 22 16.08 -17.06 26.97
N ALA A 23 17.06 -16.68 27.79
CA ALA A 23 17.55 -15.31 27.86
C ALA A 23 18.17 -14.85 26.52
N ALA A 24 18.96 -15.72 25.87
CA ALA A 24 19.53 -15.42 24.55
C ALA A 24 18.44 -15.20 23.49
N ALA A 25 17.44 -16.09 23.41
CA ALA A 25 16.33 -15.94 22.46
C ALA A 25 15.51 -14.66 22.67
N VAL A 26 15.35 -14.20 23.93
CA VAL A 26 14.68 -12.92 24.23
C VAL A 26 15.51 -11.74 23.73
N VAL A 27 16.84 -11.77 23.86
CA VAL A 27 17.72 -10.72 23.35
C VAL A 27 17.72 -10.68 21.83
N GLU A 28 17.79 -11.84 21.17
CA GLU A 28 17.69 -11.93 19.71
C GLU A 28 16.36 -11.35 19.22
N LEU A 29 15.24 -11.73 19.84
CA LEU A 29 13.94 -11.17 19.51
C LEU A 29 13.88 -9.66 19.76
N ALA A 30 14.46 -9.17 20.86
CA ALA A 30 14.46 -7.74 21.19
C ALA A 30 15.21 -6.89 20.17
N VAL A 31 16.25 -7.43 19.53
CA VAL A 31 17.01 -6.75 18.48
C VAL A 31 16.34 -6.90 17.11
N CYS A 32 15.80 -8.08 16.80
CA CYS A 32 15.19 -8.35 15.49
C CYS A 32 13.79 -7.72 15.34
N LEU A 33 13.00 -7.66 16.42
CA LEU A 33 11.60 -7.22 16.36
C LEU A 33 11.45 -5.75 15.91
N PRO A 34 12.24 -4.77 16.38
CA PRO A 34 12.21 -3.40 15.85
C PRO A 34 12.51 -3.33 14.35
N LEU A 35 13.48 -4.11 13.85
CA LEU A 35 13.82 -4.13 12.43
C LEU A 35 12.69 -4.74 11.58
N LEU A 36 12.15 -5.89 12.01
CA LEU A 36 11.07 -6.56 11.31
C LEU A 36 9.79 -5.73 11.32
N THR A 37 9.48 -5.05 12.42
CA THR A 37 8.31 -4.17 12.51
C THR A 37 8.45 -2.97 11.58
N LEU A 38 9.61 -2.32 11.50
CA LEU A 38 9.86 -1.23 10.55
C LEU A 38 9.69 -1.69 9.09
N ILE A 39 10.27 -2.84 8.73
CA ILE A 39 10.14 -3.39 7.37
C ILE A 39 8.68 -3.73 7.09
N MET A 40 7.97 -4.37 8.03
CA MET A 40 6.56 -4.73 7.87
C MET A 40 5.66 -3.50 7.71
N LEU A 41 5.85 -2.46 8.52
CA LEU A 41 5.10 -1.21 8.38
C LEU A 41 5.41 -0.53 7.04
N GLY A 42 6.68 -0.54 6.63
CA GLY A 42 7.08 0.00 5.33
C GLY A 42 6.49 -0.77 4.14
N THR A 43 6.40 -2.10 4.21
CA THR A 43 5.76 -2.89 3.16
C THR A 43 4.26 -2.66 3.10
N ILE A 44 3.57 -2.58 4.26
CA ILE A 44 2.13 -2.26 4.32
C ILE A 44 1.85 -0.93 3.62
N GLU A 45 2.60 0.11 3.97
CA GLU A 45 2.40 1.44 3.39
C GLU A 45 2.73 1.48 1.89
N THR A 46 3.77 0.75 1.47
CA THR A 46 4.16 0.65 0.05
C THR A 46 3.08 -0.08 -0.76
N CYS A 47 2.55 -1.18 -0.24
CA CYS A 47 1.44 -1.90 -0.87
C CYS A 47 0.21 -1.01 -1.00
N ASN A 48 -0.10 -0.21 0.03
CA ASN A 48 -1.18 0.76 -0.03
C ASN A 48 -0.96 1.84 -1.10
N MET A 49 0.26 2.37 -1.23
CA MET A 49 0.61 3.31 -2.31
C MET A 49 0.42 2.69 -3.70
N MET A 50 0.83 1.43 -3.87
CA MET A 50 0.62 0.70 -5.12
C MET A 50 -0.87 0.48 -5.40
N PHE A 51 -1.66 0.13 -4.39
CA PHE A 51 -3.11 -0.03 -4.50
C PHE A 51 -3.78 1.26 -4.99
N VAL A 52 -3.53 2.39 -4.32
CA VAL A 52 -4.07 3.70 -4.74
C VAL A 52 -3.66 4.02 -6.18
N GLY A 53 -2.38 3.84 -6.52
CA GLY A 53 -1.88 4.09 -7.87
C GLY A 53 -2.53 3.21 -8.95
N GLN A 54 -2.87 1.96 -8.63
CA GLN A 54 -3.57 1.06 -9.54
C GLN A 54 -5.05 1.43 -9.67
N SER A 55 -5.71 1.78 -8.57
CA SER A 55 -7.09 2.27 -8.57
C SER A 55 -7.24 3.52 -9.44
N LEU A 56 -6.32 4.49 -9.34
CA LEU A 56 -6.28 5.66 -10.22
C LEU A 56 -6.13 5.28 -11.70
N LYS A 57 -5.25 4.31 -12.01
CA LYS A 57 -5.01 3.86 -13.39
C LYS A 57 -6.23 3.15 -13.99
N ILE A 58 -6.87 2.26 -13.23
CA ILE A 58 -8.10 1.57 -13.65
C ILE A 58 -9.20 2.60 -13.88
N THR A 59 -9.37 3.54 -12.95
CA THR A 59 -10.37 4.61 -13.07
C THR A 59 -10.13 5.46 -14.32
N ALA A 60 -8.89 5.91 -14.56
CA ALA A 60 -8.55 6.67 -15.76
C ALA A 60 -8.87 5.92 -17.06
N TYR A 61 -8.60 4.60 -17.09
CA TYR A 61 -8.92 3.77 -18.23
C TYR A 61 -10.43 3.62 -18.45
N GLU A 62 -11.19 3.35 -17.37
CA GLU A 62 -12.64 3.21 -17.42
C GLU A 62 -13.33 4.52 -17.82
N GLY A 63 -12.89 5.65 -17.27
CA GLY A 63 -13.35 6.98 -17.66
C GLY A 63 -13.03 7.29 -19.12
N ALA A 64 -11.80 6.99 -19.58
CA ALA A 64 -11.45 7.19 -20.98
C ALA A 64 -12.29 6.30 -21.91
N ARG A 65 -12.59 5.05 -21.50
CA ARG A 65 -13.42 4.12 -22.28
C ARG A 65 -14.85 4.65 -22.42
N VAL A 66 -15.39 5.25 -21.38
CA VAL A 66 -16.72 5.87 -21.40
C VAL A 66 -16.72 7.13 -22.27
N GLY A 67 -15.65 7.93 -22.23
CA GLY A 67 -15.54 9.15 -23.02
C GLY A 67 -15.42 8.94 -24.52
N VAL A 68 -14.74 7.88 -24.97
CA VAL A 68 -14.61 7.58 -26.42
C VAL A 68 -15.89 7.02 -27.06
N VAL A 69 -16.96 6.77 -26.28
CA VAL A 69 -18.24 6.32 -26.83
C VAL A 69 -18.94 7.51 -27.50
N PRO A 70 -19.43 7.36 -28.75
CA PRO A 70 -20.20 8.42 -29.41
C PRO A 70 -21.37 8.86 -28.53
N THR A 71 -21.64 10.17 -28.47
CA THR A 71 -22.67 10.80 -27.60
C THR A 71 -22.38 10.81 -26.10
N SER A 72 -21.19 10.37 -25.67
CA SER A 72 -20.77 10.51 -24.28
C SER A 72 -20.58 11.98 -23.92
N LYS A 73 -20.85 12.30 -22.65
CA LYS A 73 -20.71 13.64 -22.08
C LYS A 73 -19.77 13.60 -20.89
N ALA A 74 -19.26 14.76 -20.50
CA ALA A 74 -18.39 14.90 -19.34
C ALA A 74 -19.02 14.28 -18.07
N GLU A 75 -20.33 14.44 -17.86
CA GLU A 75 -21.01 13.92 -16.66
C GLU A 75 -21.00 12.40 -16.60
N ASN A 76 -21.03 11.72 -17.75
CA ASN A 76 -20.93 10.25 -17.80
C ASN A 76 -19.55 9.79 -17.34
N VAL A 77 -18.50 10.47 -17.78
CA VAL A 77 -17.11 10.16 -17.43
C VAL A 77 -16.86 10.45 -15.95
N GLU A 78 -17.31 11.61 -15.47
CA GLU A 78 -17.19 11.99 -14.05
C GLU A 78 -17.91 10.99 -13.14
N TYR A 79 -19.14 10.64 -13.46
CA TYR A 79 -19.92 9.68 -12.68
C TYR A 79 -19.23 8.31 -12.60
N GLN A 80 -18.70 7.82 -13.73
CA GLN A 80 -17.99 6.54 -13.77
C GLN A 80 -16.68 6.58 -12.97
N CYS A 81 -15.94 7.69 -13.07
CA CYS A 81 -14.73 7.87 -12.28
C CYS A 81 -15.02 7.94 -10.77
N GLN A 82 -16.04 8.72 -10.35
CA GLN A 82 -16.45 8.84 -8.96
C GLN A 82 -16.89 7.49 -8.39
N LEU A 83 -17.75 6.76 -9.12
CA LEU A 83 -18.22 5.43 -8.72
C LEU A 83 -17.07 4.47 -8.41
N LEU A 84 -16.05 4.44 -9.25
CA LEU A 84 -14.89 3.55 -9.06
C LEU A 84 -13.97 4.01 -7.94
N LEU A 85 -13.72 5.32 -7.81
CA LEU A 85 -12.85 5.85 -6.76
C LEU A 85 -13.48 5.69 -5.37
N ASP A 86 -14.78 5.93 -5.26
CA ASP A 86 -15.55 5.70 -4.04
C ASP A 86 -15.58 4.21 -3.67
N ALA A 87 -15.80 3.32 -4.66
CA ALA A 87 -15.77 1.88 -4.44
C ALA A 87 -14.38 1.38 -3.98
N HIS A 88 -13.31 2.00 -4.48
CA HIS A 88 -11.94 1.71 -4.05
C HIS A 88 -11.53 2.43 -2.76
N GLY A 89 -12.37 3.29 -2.21
CA GLY A 89 -12.09 4.07 -0.99
C GLY A 89 -10.98 5.11 -1.14
N VAL A 90 -10.72 5.58 -2.37
CA VAL A 90 -9.73 6.63 -2.64
C VAL A 90 -10.31 7.99 -2.23
N LYS A 91 -9.53 8.82 -1.54
CA LYS A 91 -9.95 10.09 -0.96
C LYS A 91 -9.19 11.27 -1.56
N GLY A 92 -9.86 12.43 -1.61
CA GLY A 92 -9.26 13.69 -2.04
C GLY A 92 -8.80 13.67 -3.50
N TYR A 93 -9.48 12.89 -4.35
CA TYR A 93 -9.10 12.74 -5.74
C TYR A 93 -9.57 13.89 -6.62
N ASP A 94 -8.92 14.04 -7.76
CA ASP A 94 -9.27 14.97 -8.83
C ASP A 94 -9.28 14.23 -10.17
N VAL A 95 -10.25 14.53 -11.02
CA VAL A 95 -10.43 13.94 -12.35
C VAL A 95 -10.45 15.07 -13.37
N SER A 96 -9.57 14.98 -14.36
CA SER A 96 -9.51 15.92 -15.49
C SER A 96 -9.57 15.18 -16.82
N MET A 97 -10.17 15.84 -17.81
CA MET A 97 -10.40 15.30 -19.14
C MET A 97 -9.77 16.23 -20.19
N ASN A 98 -9.24 15.64 -21.25
CA ASN A 98 -8.73 16.37 -22.41
C ASN A 98 -9.08 15.63 -23.71
N PRO A 99 -9.92 16.21 -24.59
CA PRO A 99 -10.70 17.44 -24.40
C PRO A 99 -11.62 17.39 -23.17
N SER A 100 -12.01 18.55 -22.63
CA SER A 100 -12.85 18.63 -21.42
C SER A 100 -14.27 18.11 -21.63
N ASP A 101 -14.75 18.13 -22.87
CA ASP A 101 -16.02 17.55 -23.28
C ASP A 101 -15.76 16.43 -24.30
N PRO A 102 -16.13 15.16 -24.00
CA PRO A 102 -16.03 14.07 -24.95
C PRO A 102 -16.86 14.28 -26.22
N GLY A 103 -17.93 15.09 -26.17
CA GLY A 103 -18.76 15.40 -27.34
C GLY A 103 -18.02 16.18 -28.43
N ALA A 104 -16.87 16.78 -28.12
CA ALA A 104 -16.04 17.50 -29.07
C ALA A 104 -15.09 16.58 -29.89
N LEU A 105 -15.05 15.28 -29.59
CA LEU A 105 -14.18 14.33 -30.28
C LEU A 105 -14.69 14.06 -31.71
N GLY A 106 -13.79 14.20 -32.68
CA GLY A 106 -13.97 13.65 -34.03
C GLY A 106 -13.59 12.16 -34.11
N GLU A 107 -13.83 11.56 -35.28
CA GLU A 107 -13.28 10.23 -35.59
C GLU A 107 -11.74 10.26 -35.52
N ASP A 108 -11.14 9.19 -35.00
CA ASP A 108 -9.69 9.02 -34.79
C ASP A 108 -9.00 9.99 -33.82
N ASP A 109 -9.73 10.91 -33.17
CA ASP A 109 -9.19 11.77 -32.11
C ASP A 109 -8.81 10.98 -30.85
N TYR A 110 -7.96 11.57 -30.01
CA TYR A 110 -7.59 10.99 -28.73
C TYR A 110 -8.33 11.68 -27.58
N PHE A 111 -8.92 10.87 -26.72
CA PHE A 111 -9.50 11.30 -25.46
C PHE A 111 -8.61 10.85 -24.31
N GLN A 112 -8.25 11.79 -23.44
CA GLN A 112 -7.38 11.57 -22.30
C GLN A 112 -8.13 11.84 -21.00
N VAL A 113 -7.98 10.92 -20.05
CA VAL A 113 -8.44 11.09 -18.67
C VAL A 113 -7.25 11.03 -17.74
N THR A 114 -7.11 12.03 -16.88
CA THR A 114 -6.11 12.10 -15.83
C THR A 114 -6.80 12.08 -14.48
N VAL A 115 -6.40 11.15 -13.62
CA VAL A 115 -6.92 11.03 -12.25
C VAL A 115 -5.74 11.19 -11.29
N SER A 116 -5.92 12.02 -10.27
CA SER A 116 -4.91 12.22 -9.24
C SER A 116 -5.49 12.14 -7.83
N ALA A 117 -4.65 11.80 -6.85
CA ALA A 117 -5.01 11.85 -5.43
C ALA A 117 -3.76 12.06 -4.55
N PRO A 118 -3.85 12.89 -3.50
CA PRO A 118 -2.78 13.03 -2.52
C PRO A 118 -2.69 11.77 -1.67
N PHE A 119 -1.49 11.20 -1.55
CA PHE A 119 -1.28 9.98 -0.79
C PHE A 119 -1.48 10.20 0.72
N ASP A 120 -1.23 11.41 1.23
CA ASP A 120 -1.47 11.73 2.66
C ASP A 120 -2.93 11.47 3.09
N SER A 121 -3.90 11.76 2.22
CA SER A 121 -5.33 11.50 2.51
C SER A 121 -5.70 10.01 2.43
N ASN A 122 -4.83 9.19 1.84
CA ASN A 122 -5.03 7.78 1.57
C ASN A 122 -4.07 6.88 2.37
N SER A 123 -3.24 7.45 3.23
CA SER A 123 -2.26 6.72 4.02
C SER A 123 -2.91 5.89 5.13
N LEU A 124 -2.31 4.74 5.45
CA LEU A 124 -2.71 3.90 6.57
C LEU A 124 -1.91 4.22 7.84
N LEU A 125 -0.64 4.63 7.68
CA LEU A 125 0.30 4.84 8.79
C LEU A 125 0.68 6.31 9.00
N GLY A 126 -0.07 7.27 8.45
CA GLY A 126 0.14 8.71 8.69
C GLY A 126 1.10 9.40 7.71
N GLY A 127 1.39 8.77 6.57
CA GLY A 127 2.04 9.39 5.42
C GLY A 127 3.56 9.48 5.52
N TYR A 128 4.19 9.06 6.62
CA TYR A 128 5.62 9.30 6.89
C TYR A 128 6.58 8.92 5.74
N LEU A 129 6.32 7.83 5.03
CA LEU A 129 7.20 7.36 3.93
C LEU A 129 6.99 8.08 2.61
N PHE A 130 5.77 8.57 2.36
CA PHE A 130 5.36 9.13 1.07
C PHE A 130 4.68 10.49 1.23
N SER A 131 5.08 11.23 2.27
CA SER A 131 4.42 12.48 2.65
C SER A 131 4.50 13.52 1.54
N GLY A 132 3.40 14.24 1.31
CA GLY A 132 3.31 15.27 0.29
C GLY A 132 3.34 14.75 -1.15
N LYS A 133 3.25 13.42 -1.36
CA LYS A 133 3.19 12.84 -2.71
C LYS A 133 1.75 12.86 -3.22
N THR A 134 1.56 13.43 -4.40
CA THR A 134 0.33 13.26 -5.19
C THR A 134 0.58 12.20 -6.25
N LEU A 135 -0.25 11.17 -6.26
CA LEU A 135 -0.25 10.14 -7.29
C LEU A 135 -1.11 10.60 -8.44
N THR A 136 -0.58 10.58 -9.66
CA THR A 136 -1.30 10.96 -10.89
C THR A 136 -1.18 9.84 -11.93
N ARG A 137 -2.28 9.50 -12.59
CA ARG A 137 -2.34 8.52 -13.67
C ARG A 137 -3.15 9.09 -14.82
N THR A 138 -2.63 8.88 -16.02
CA THR A 138 -3.24 9.38 -17.24
C THR A 138 -3.37 8.23 -18.22
N VAL A 139 -4.54 8.13 -18.86
CA VAL A 139 -4.82 7.16 -19.92
C VAL A 139 -5.40 7.90 -21.10
N SER A 140 -4.89 7.60 -22.30
CA SER A 140 -5.40 8.12 -23.56
C SER A 140 -5.95 6.96 -24.39
N LEU A 141 -7.19 7.08 -24.87
CA LEU A 141 -7.81 6.15 -25.80
C LEU A 141 -8.18 6.89 -27.09
N ARG A 142 -8.17 6.17 -28.21
CA ARG A 142 -8.57 6.70 -29.50
C ARG A 142 -10.08 6.52 -29.68
N ALA A 143 -10.78 7.59 -30.06
CA ALA A 143 -12.16 7.57 -30.51
C ALA A 143 -12.29 6.77 -31.80
N ARG A 144 -13.45 6.14 -32.01
CA ARG A 144 -13.77 5.36 -33.20
C ARG A 144 -14.97 5.93 -33.91
#